data_AF-A0A926XU43-F1
#
_entry.id   AF-A0A926XU43-F1
#
_cell.length_a   1.000
_cell.length_b   1.000
_cell.length_c   1.000
_cell.angle_alpha   90.00
_cell.angle_beta   90.00
_cell.angle_gamma   90.00
#
_symmetry.space_group_name_H-M   'P 1'
#
loop_
_entity.id
_entity.type
_entity.pdbx_description
1 polymer ?
#
loop_
_entity_poly.entity_id
_entity_poly.type
_entity_poly.pdbx_seq_one_letter_code
_entity_poly.pdbx_strand_id
1 'polypeptide(L)'
;MVQEFLVSDDYYVPDAEQLITEDDTPVDNWASEKQQRLLAGALYSNPPQQTFLAAANVGIYYADGEPAIVPDVFVSLDVSVPENWWEKQNRVYMMWRFGKSPEVAIEIVSNKVGEELGEKKRIYELMRVSYYIVYDPARQLSDRILRIFELRGRRYTETSATWLEQVELGVCLWEGEFENRHDVWLRWCDRAGNVLPTGDELARTAQQQRAEAEQQRAEAEQQRAEAEQQRAEAEQQRAEAEERAARAEEQTRRLLEQLRAAGIEPDPTN
;
A
#
# COMPACT_ATOMS: atom_id res chain seq x y z
N MET A 1 24.42 53.87 1.31
CA MET A 1 25.35 53.09 2.14
C MET A 1 24.48 52.07 2.85
N VAL A 2 24.36 50.88 2.28
CA VAL A 2 23.48 49.83 2.82
C VAL A 2 24.25 49.20 3.97
N GLN A 3 23.66 49.24 5.16
CA GLN A 3 24.23 48.65 6.36
C GLN A 3 24.24 47.12 6.15
N GLU A 4 25.42 46.55 5.96
CA GLU A 4 25.63 45.11 6.01
C GLU A 4 25.13 44.63 7.37
N PHE A 5 24.05 43.85 7.36
CA PHE A 5 23.69 43.05 8.52
C PHE A 5 24.82 42.05 8.74
N LEU A 6 25.56 42.22 9.83
CA LEU A 6 26.41 41.18 10.40
C LEU A 6 25.50 40.04 10.90
N VAL A 7 25.06 39.16 10.01
CA VAL A 7 24.62 37.83 10.40
C VAL A 7 25.90 37.02 10.59
N SER A 8 26.36 36.95 11.84
CA SER A 8 27.35 35.94 12.22
C SER A 8 26.65 34.58 12.11
N ASP A 9 27.21 33.69 11.30
CA ASP A 9 26.81 32.27 11.19
C ASP A 9 27.24 31.44 12.41
N ASP A 10 27.57 32.07 13.56
CA ASP A 10 27.85 31.37 14.81
C ASP A 10 26.54 31.05 15.54
N TYR A 11 25.72 30.17 14.95
CA TYR A 11 24.63 29.54 15.68
C TYR A 11 25.13 28.25 16.34
N TYR A 12 24.87 28.11 17.64
CA TYR A 12 25.17 26.91 18.40
C TYR A 12 24.29 25.74 17.90
N VAL A 13 24.93 24.66 17.45
CA VAL A 13 24.27 23.40 17.11
C VAL A 13 24.62 22.40 18.21
N PRO A 14 23.62 21.83 18.93
CA PRO A 14 23.88 20.81 19.94
C PRO A 14 24.69 19.65 19.36
N ASP A 15 25.69 19.20 20.11
CA ASP A 15 26.58 18.12 19.70
C ASP A 15 25.86 16.78 19.82
N ALA A 16 25.66 16.13 18.67
CA ALA A 16 25.02 14.82 18.59
C ALA A 16 25.74 13.74 19.38
N GLU A 17 27.04 13.91 19.68
CA GLU A 17 27.79 12.95 20.50
C GLU A 17 27.30 12.90 21.96
N GLN A 18 26.62 13.94 22.42
CA GLN A 18 26.07 14.02 23.77
C GLN A 18 24.66 13.41 23.87
N LEU A 19 24.07 13.05 22.73
CA LEU A 19 22.73 12.50 22.65
C LEU A 19 22.73 10.97 22.84
N ILE A 20 21.74 10.48 23.57
CA ILE A 20 21.44 9.06 23.71
C ILE A 20 20.70 8.61 22.45
N THR A 21 21.35 7.77 21.64
CA THR A 21 20.75 7.23 20.41
C THR A 21 20.20 5.81 20.58
N GLU A 22 20.53 5.15 21.69
CA GLU A 22 20.11 3.81 22.08
C GLU A 22 19.92 3.75 23.61
N ASP A 23 18.84 3.15 24.12
CA ASP A 23 18.49 3.15 25.55
C ASP A 23 18.69 1.80 26.27
N ASP A 24 19.17 0.75 25.56
CA ASP A 24 19.53 -0.60 26.05
C ASP A 24 18.51 -1.24 27.03
N THR A 25 17.24 -0.83 27.00
CA THR A 25 16.18 -1.34 27.89
C THR A 25 15.26 -2.32 27.16
N PRO A 26 14.70 -3.34 27.84
CA PRO A 26 13.78 -4.27 27.20
C PRO A 26 12.54 -3.54 26.65
N VAL A 27 12.39 -3.57 25.33
CA VAL A 27 11.41 -2.80 24.55
C VAL A 27 10.05 -3.52 24.38
N ASP A 28 9.17 -2.87 23.61
CA ASP A 28 7.78 -3.17 23.26
C ASP A 28 7.28 -4.63 23.31
N ASN A 29 5.98 -4.75 23.56
CA ASN A 29 5.29 -6.04 23.45
C ASN A 29 4.95 -6.39 21.98
N TRP A 30 4.66 -7.67 21.74
CA TRP A 30 4.36 -8.21 20.40
C TRP A 30 3.23 -7.51 19.63
N ALA A 31 2.21 -6.99 20.33
CA ALA A 31 1.11 -6.29 19.67
C ALA A 31 1.51 -4.86 19.26
N SER A 32 2.22 -4.15 20.14
CA SER A 32 2.74 -2.80 19.85
C SER A 32 3.68 -2.83 18.64
N GLU A 33 4.67 -3.73 18.66
CA GLU A 33 5.66 -3.84 17.59
C GLU A 33 5.04 -4.17 16.23
N LYS A 34 4.04 -5.06 16.17
CA LYS A 34 3.29 -5.35 14.94
C LYS A 34 2.50 -4.14 14.44
N GLN A 35 1.84 -3.42 15.36
CA GLN A 35 1.04 -2.25 15.03
C GLN A 35 1.90 -1.08 14.53
N GLN A 36 3.11 -0.91 15.09
CA GLN A 36 4.12 0.04 14.60
C GLN A 36 4.54 -0.30 13.17
N ARG A 37 4.95 -1.56 12.93
CA ARG A 37 5.38 -2.04 11.61
C ARG A 37 4.27 -1.89 10.56
N LEU A 38 3.04 -2.23 10.94
CA LEU A 38 1.85 -2.10 10.11
C LEU A 38 1.65 -0.65 9.64
N LEU A 39 1.75 0.32 10.54
CA LEU A 39 1.56 1.73 10.24
C LEU A 39 2.70 2.29 9.38
N ALA A 40 3.95 2.03 9.75
CA ALA A 40 5.09 2.53 8.99
C ALA A 40 5.18 1.90 7.59
N GLY A 41 5.05 0.57 7.51
CA GLY A 41 5.16 -0.17 6.25
C GLY A 41 4.04 0.15 5.25
N ALA A 42 2.82 0.41 5.72
CA ALA A 42 1.71 0.80 4.87
C ALA A 42 1.96 2.12 4.13
N LEU A 43 2.60 3.11 4.77
CA LEU A 43 2.93 4.39 4.11
C LEU A 43 4.02 4.23 3.05
N TYR A 44 5.04 3.40 3.30
CA TYR A 44 6.05 3.10 2.26
C TYR A 44 5.50 2.27 1.09
N SER A 45 4.41 1.54 1.32
CA SER A 45 3.69 0.82 0.26
C SER A 45 2.74 1.74 -0.52
N ASN A 46 2.36 2.88 0.05
CA ASN A 46 1.46 3.87 -0.53
C ASN A 46 2.02 5.29 -0.28
N PRO A 47 3.17 5.62 -0.88
CA PRO A 47 3.85 6.86 -0.56
C PRO A 47 2.98 8.07 -0.92
N PRO A 48 2.90 9.10 -0.05
CA PRO A 48 2.31 10.39 -0.42
C PRO A 48 3.07 11.00 -1.61
N GLN A 49 2.45 12.00 -2.26
CA GLN A 49 3.04 12.64 -3.43
C GLN A 49 4.33 13.42 -3.10
N GLN A 50 4.39 13.99 -1.90
CA GLN A 50 5.55 14.71 -1.40
C GLN A 50 6.54 13.77 -0.71
N THR A 51 7.81 14.20 -0.62
CA THR A 51 8.82 13.49 0.17
C THR A 51 8.33 13.35 1.61
N PHE A 52 8.57 12.21 2.24
CA PHE A 52 8.15 11.99 3.61
C PHE A 52 9.10 11.02 4.33
N LEU A 53 9.01 11.05 5.65
CA LEU A 53 9.60 10.09 6.55
C LEU A 53 8.49 9.55 7.46
N ALA A 54 8.27 8.24 7.42
CA ALA A 54 7.51 7.52 8.44
C ALA A 54 8.48 6.65 9.23
N ALA A 55 8.47 6.76 10.55
CA ALA A 55 9.38 5.99 11.38
C ALA A 55 8.64 5.44 12.60
N ALA A 56 9.16 4.34 13.12
CA ALA A 56 8.68 3.70 14.33
C ALA A 56 9.81 3.56 15.34
N ASN A 57 9.52 3.83 16.60
CA ASN A 57 10.47 3.72 17.71
C ASN A 57 11.80 4.47 17.46
N VAL A 58 11.72 5.69 16.92
CA VAL A 58 12.88 6.56 16.68
C VAL A 58 12.75 7.83 17.53
N GLY A 59 13.77 8.11 18.32
CA GLY A 59 13.79 9.26 19.23
C GLY A 59 13.79 10.62 18.51
N ILE A 60 13.00 11.53 19.06
CA ILE A 60 12.91 12.93 18.64
C ILE A 60 13.54 13.82 19.72
N TYR A 61 14.58 14.54 19.31
CA TYR A 61 15.18 15.60 20.11
C TYR A 61 14.55 16.93 19.74
N TYR A 62 13.78 17.49 20.67
CA TYR A 62 12.97 18.69 20.44
C TYR A 62 13.55 19.96 21.08
N ALA A 63 14.42 19.82 22.07
CA ALA A 63 15.12 20.91 22.73
C ALA A 63 16.48 20.43 23.23
N ASP A 64 17.42 21.37 23.37
CA ASP A 64 18.73 21.08 23.93
C ASP A 64 18.65 20.81 25.44
N GLY A 65 19.41 19.82 25.92
CA GLY A 65 19.41 19.38 27.32
C GLY A 65 18.17 18.58 27.77
N GLU A 66 17.13 18.50 26.95
CA GLU A 66 15.94 17.69 27.24
C GLU A 66 16.12 16.24 26.74
N PRO A 67 15.56 15.24 27.43
CA PRO A 67 15.56 13.87 26.95
C PRO A 67 14.75 13.74 25.65
N ALA A 68 15.15 12.79 24.80
CA ALA A 68 14.38 12.47 23.60
C ALA A 68 12.98 11.96 23.98
N ILE A 69 11.98 12.33 23.16
CA ILE A 69 10.67 11.67 23.17
C ILE A 69 10.64 10.64 22.05
N VAL A 70 10.18 9.42 22.35
CA VAL A 70 10.14 8.31 21.39
C VAL A 70 8.68 7.97 21.12
N PRO A 71 8.09 8.43 20.00
CA PRO A 71 6.78 7.96 19.57
C PRO A 71 6.86 6.51 19.08
N ASP A 72 5.78 5.76 19.27
CA ASP A 72 5.62 4.46 18.63
C ASP A 72 5.67 4.59 17.10
N VAL A 73 4.99 5.60 16.54
CA VAL A 73 5.07 5.94 15.11
C VAL A 73 5.01 7.45 14.93
N PHE A 74 5.81 8.01 14.02
CA PHE A 74 5.61 9.38 13.54
C PHE A 74 5.65 9.50 12.02
N VAL A 75 5.04 10.57 11.51
CA VAL A 75 5.08 10.97 10.10
C VAL A 75 5.54 12.41 9.99
N SER A 76 6.58 12.65 9.19
CA SER A 76 7.10 13.97 8.86
C SER A 76 7.16 14.13 7.35
N LEU A 77 6.44 15.10 6.81
CA LEU A 77 6.42 15.43 5.40
C LEU A 77 7.58 16.38 5.02
N ASP A 78 7.92 16.44 3.73
CA ASP A 78 8.94 17.30 3.13
C ASP A 78 10.34 17.16 3.75
N VAL A 79 10.67 15.97 4.28
CA VAL A 79 11.98 15.67 4.86
C VAL A 79 12.53 14.33 4.37
N SER A 80 13.85 14.20 4.35
CA SER A 80 14.56 12.97 4.01
C SER A 80 15.66 12.67 5.03
N VAL A 81 15.88 11.38 5.32
CA VAL A 81 17.02 10.95 6.14
C VAL A 81 18.31 11.06 5.31
N PRO A 82 19.42 11.57 5.88
CA PRO A 82 20.70 11.62 5.18
C PRO A 82 21.20 10.24 4.73
N GLU A 83 21.90 10.15 3.58
CA GLU A 83 22.43 8.88 3.05
C GLU A 83 23.43 8.21 3.99
N ASN A 84 24.15 8.97 4.80
CA ASN A 84 25.07 8.52 5.84
C ASN A 84 24.36 8.30 7.19
N TRP A 85 23.18 7.67 7.15
CA TRP A 85 22.31 7.37 8.29
C TRP A 85 22.94 6.57 9.44
N TRP A 86 24.08 5.90 9.24
CA TRP A 86 24.82 5.22 10.30
C TRP A 86 25.65 6.15 11.18
N GLU A 87 25.88 7.39 10.75
CA GLU A 87 26.53 8.39 11.60
C GLU A 87 25.61 8.80 12.75
N LYS A 88 26.15 8.98 13.95
CA LYS A 88 25.37 9.17 15.18
C LYS A 88 24.35 10.31 15.09
N GLN A 89 24.76 11.42 14.49
CA GLN A 89 23.93 12.59 14.22
C GLN A 89 22.77 12.38 13.24
N ASN A 90 22.71 11.24 12.55
CA ASN A 90 21.67 10.92 11.57
C ASN A 90 20.76 9.76 12.05
N ARG A 91 21.05 9.15 13.21
CA ARG A 91 20.28 8.03 13.77
C ARG A 91 19.01 8.46 14.53
N VAL A 92 18.80 9.76 14.70
CA VAL A 92 17.68 10.33 15.47
C VAL A 92 17.09 11.55 14.78
N TYR A 93 15.85 11.89 15.12
CA TYR A 93 15.17 13.07 14.61
C TYR A 93 15.49 14.29 15.47
N MET A 94 16.49 15.07 15.08
CA MET A 94 16.79 16.36 15.72
C MET A 94 16.01 17.48 15.03
N MET A 95 15.09 18.14 15.75
CA MET A 95 14.23 19.18 15.17
C MET A 95 15.03 20.33 14.55
N TRP A 96 16.21 20.68 15.06
CA TRP A 96 17.07 21.72 14.47
C TRP A 96 17.80 21.28 13.20
N ARG A 97 18.00 19.97 12.98
CA ARG A 97 18.58 19.46 11.72
C ARG A 97 17.51 19.23 10.65
N PHE A 98 16.32 18.76 11.06
CA PHE A 98 15.17 18.59 10.18
C PHE A 98 14.40 19.90 9.94
N GLY A 99 14.60 20.92 10.78
CA GLY A 99 14.01 22.25 10.66
C GLY A 99 12.57 22.38 11.14
N LYS A 100 11.94 21.29 11.62
CA LYS A 100 10.54 21.23 12.03
C LYS A 100 10.26 20.05 12.95
N SER A 101 9.06 20.00 13.52
CA SER A 101 8.50 18.80 14.16
C SER A 101 7.86 17.86 13.12
N PRO A 102 7.67 16.57 13.45
CA PRO A 102 6.77 15.72 12.68
C PRO A 102 5.34 16.28 12.68
N GLU A 103 4.57 15.98 11.64
CA GLU A 103 3.15 16.35 11.55
C GLU A 103 2.27 15.43 12.39
N VAL A 104 2.61 14.14 12.45
CA VAL A 104 1.83 13.13 13.19
C VAL A 104 2.72 12.39 14.17
N ALA A 105 2.25 12.24 15.40
CA ALA A 105 2.80 11.29 16.38
C ALA A 105 1.68 10.36 16.86
N ILE A 106 1.98 9.07 16.94
CA ILE A 106 1.06 8.01 17.35
C ILE A 106 1.68 7.26 18.52
N GLU A 107 0.86 6.97 19.51
CA GLU A 107 1.20 6.18 20.70
C GLU A 107 0.20 5.02 20.83
N ILE A 108 0.72 3.83 21.10
CA ILE A 108 0.04 2.55 21.20
C ILE A 108 0.08 2.13 22.67
N VAL A 109 -1.06 2.25 23.32
CA VAL A 109 -1.19 1.96 24.74
C VAL A 109 -1.05 0.46 24.98
N SER A 110 -0.01 0.09 25.71
CA SER A 110 0.27 -1.30 26.10
C SER A 110 0.01 -1.60 27.57
N ASN A 111 -0.11 -0.58 28.43
CA ASN A 111 -0.34 -0.75 29.87
C ASN A 111 -1.05 0.47 30.49
N LYS A 112 -1.39 0.39 31.78
CA LYS A 112 -2.09 1.45 32.55
C LYS A 112 -1.18 2.54 33.11
N VAL A 113 0.14 2.38 32.99
CA VAL A 113 1.14 3.29 33.57
C VAL A 113 1.45 4.46 32.63
N GLY A 114 1.04 4.37 31.36
CA GLY A 114 1.42 5.32 30.31
C GLY A 114 1.06 6.78 30.60
N GLU A 115 2.01 7.67 30.30
CA GLU A 115 1.86 9.13 30.36
C GLU A 115 1.28 9.72 29.06
N GLU A 116 0.72 8.88 28.19
CA GLU A 116 0.24 9.23 26.85
C GLU A 116 -0.80 10.35 26.88
N LEU A 117 -1.74 10.30 27.83
CA LEU A 117 -2.73 11.37 28.01
C LEU A 117 -2.26 12.51 28.94
N GLY A 118 -1.03 12.43 29.45
CA GLY A 118 -0.44 13.32 30.44
C GLY A 118 0.74 14.13 29.89
N GLU A 119 1.95 13.74 30.27
CA GLU A 119 3.19 14.46 29.97
C GLU A 119 3.56 14.41 28.50
N LYS A 120 3.56 13.22 27.88
CA LYS A 120 3.88 13.06 26.45
C LYS A 120 3.00 13.92 25.55
N LYS A 121 1.68 13.93 25.78
CA LYS A 121 0.75 14.84 25.07
C LYS A 121 1.15 16.31 25.20
N ARG A 122 1.64 16.76 26.36
CA ARG A 122 2.08 18.15 26.56
C ARG A 122 3.38 18.43 25.81
N ILE A 123 4.30 17.46 25.77
CA ILE A 123 5.54 17.56 25.00
C ILE A 123 5.22 17.70 23.51
N TYR A 124 4.37 16.83 22.95
CA TYR A 124 3.96 16.96 21.53
C TYR A 124 3.24 18.29 21.24
N GLU A 125 2.43 18.79 22.17
CA GLU A 125 1.77 20.10 22.05
C GLU A 125 2.77 21.26 22.02
N LEU A 126 3.81 21.19 22.85
CA LEU A 126 4.92 22.15 22.90
C LEU A 126 5.74 22.11 21.61
N MET A 127 6.03 20.89 21.12
CA MET A 127 6.73 20.62 19.86
C MET A 127 5.97 21.10 18.62
N ARG A 128 4.66 21.38 18.75
CA ARG A 128 3.77 21.76 17.64
C ARG A 128 3.47 20.63 16.66
N VAL A 129 3.50 19.38 17.10
CA VAL A 129 3.04 18.25 16.27
C VAL A 129 1.55 18.45 15.93
N SER A 130 1.20 18.48 14.65
CA SER A 130 -0.14 18.83 14.18
C SER A 130 -1.22 17.87 14.67
N TYR A 131 -0.92 16.58 14.68
CA TYR A 131 -1.83 15.52 15.11
C TYR A 131 -1.16 14.56 16.09
N TYR A 132 -1.79 14.38 17.25
CA TYR A 132 -1.38 13.40 18.24
C TYR A 132 -2.48 12.34 18.37
N ILE A 133 -2.12 11.08 18.18
CA ILE A 133 -3.07 9.95 18.12
C ILE A 133 -2.71 8.95 19.22
N VAL A 134 -3.71 8.58 20.01
CA VAL A 134 -3.56 7.54 21.03
C VAL A 134 -4.45 6.37 20.67
N TYR A 135 -3.83 5.22 20.45
CA TYR A 135 -4.48 3.96 20.15
C TYR A 135 -4.45 3.04 21.39
N ASP A 136 -5.61 2.77 21.96
CA ASP A 136 -5.80 1.98 23.18
C ASP A 136 -6.66 0.74 22.91
N PRO A 137 -6.13 -0.27 22.20
CA PRO A 137 -6.90 -1.46 21.81
C PRO A 137 -7.47 -2.21 23.01
N ALA A 138 -6.71 -2.24 24.12
CA ALA A 138 -7.08 -2.94 25.34
C ALA A 138 -7.84 -2.06 26.36
N ARG A 139 -8.18 -0.80 26.01
CA ARG A 139 -8.91 0.15 26.87
C ARG A 139 -8.28 0.31 28.26
N GLN A 140 -6.95 0.40 28.31
CA GLN A 140 -6.18 0.51 29.55
C GLN A 140 -6.24 1.91 30.15
N LEU A 141 -6.25 2.96 29.30
CA LEU A 141 -6.31 4.36 29.72
C LEU A 141 -7.73 4.90 29.70
N SER A 142 -8.58 4.45 28.77
CA SER A 142 -9.97 4.91 28.69
C SER A 142 -10.92 3.93 28.03
N ASP A 143 -12.23 4.25 28.05
CA ASP A 143 -13.28 3.50 27.35
C ASP A 143 -13.22 3.62 25.81
N ARG A 144 -12.46 4.60 25.30
CA ARG A 144 -12.26 4.85 23.86
C ARG A 144 -11.02 4.14 23.35
N ILE A 145 -11.17 3.39 22.27
CA ILE A 145 -10.08 2.69 21.57
C ILE A 145 -9.17 3.65 20.80
N LEU A 146 -9.73 4.75 20.28
CA LEU A 146 -8.97 5.72 19.50
C LEU A 146 -9.29 7.13 19.98
N ARG A 147 -8.24 7.91 20.22
CA ARG A 147 -8.32 9.35 20.51
C ARG A 147 -7.41 10.09 19.54
N ILE A 148 -7.94 11.13 18.93
CA ILE A 148 -7.21 11.98 17.99
C ILE A 148 -7.25 13.39 18.53
N PHE A 149 -6.08 14.02 18.62
CA PHE A 149 -5.92 15.39 19.04
C PHE A 149 -5.34 16.19 17.88
N GLU A 150 -6.02 17.28 17.52
CA GLU A 150 -5.55 18.23 16.51
C GLU A 150 -5.04 19.49 17.21
N LEU A 151 -3.87 19.97 16.82
CA LEU A 151 -3.32 21.21 17.33
C LEU A 151 -4.09 22.38 16.74
N ARG A 152 -4.83 23.11 17.58
CA ARG A 152 -5.58 24.32 17.20
C ARG A 152 -5.02 25.52 17.93
N GLY A 153 -4.32 26.38 17.17
CA GLY A 153 -3.59 27.51 17.73
C GLY A 153 -2.45 27.04 18.63
N ARG A 154 -2.63 27.14 19.95
CA ARG A 154 -1.58 26.79 20.93
C ARG A 154 -1.82 25.50 21.70
N ARG A 155 -2.99 24.87 21.57
CA ARG A 155 -3.40 23.72 22.37
C ARG A 155 -4.02 22.63 21.52
N TYR A 156 -3.92 21.39 21.97
CA TYR A 156 -4.63 20.27 21.41
C TYR A 156 -6.12 20.32 21.75
N THR A 157 -6.94 20.04 20.74
CA THR A 157 -8.37 19.78 20.88
C THR A 157 -8.63 18.35 20.44
N GLU A 158 -9.31 17.55 21.28
CA GLU A 158 -9.75 16.21 20.86
C GLU A 158 -10.78 16.35 19.73
N THR A 159 -10.63 15.54 18.68
CA THR A 159 -11.50 15.53 17.51
C THR A 159 -11.96 14.10 17.21
N SER A 160 -13.17 13.98 16.68
CA SER A 160 -13.66 12.73 16.10
C SER A 160 -13.38 12.62 14.61
N ALA A 161 -12.81 13.66 13.99
CA ALA A 161 -12.40 13.62 12.59
C ALA A 161 -11.23 12.65 12.44
N THR A 162 -11.41 11.67 11.57
CA THR A 162 -10.42 10.65 11.24
C THR A 162 -9.53 11.05 10.07
N TRP A 163 -9.96 12.02 9.27
CA TRP A 163 -9.18 12.59 8.18
C TRP A 163 -8.34 13.76 8.68
N LEU A 164 -7.03 13.67 8.48
CA LEU A 164 -6.02 14.63 8.93
C LEU A 164 -5.68 15.56 7.76
N GLU A 165 -6.45 16.64 7.62
CA GLU A 165 -6.39 17.53 6.44
C GLU A 165 -4.98 18.07 6.13
N GLN A 166 -4.15 18.39 7.15
CA GLN A 166 -2.83 18.98 6.89
C GLN A 166 -1.81 17.99 6.31
N VAL A 167 -2.08 16.68 6.37
CA VAL A 167 -1.19 15.62 5.86
C VAL A 167 -1.82 14.77 4.77
N GLU A 168 -3.07 15.06 4.39
CA GLU A 168 -3.84 14.30 3.39
C GLU A 168 -3.86 12.78 3.67
N LEU A 169 -3.95 12.41 4.95
CA LEU A 169 -4.03 11.02 5.42
C LEU A 169 -5.19 10.84 6.40
N GLY A 170 -5.86 9.70 6.33
CA GLY A 170 -6.86 9.29 7.29
C GLY A 170 -6.35 8.18 8.21
N VAL A 171 -6.97 8.05 9.37
CA VAL A 171 -6.82 6.87 10.25
C VAL A 171 -8.16 6.19 10.49
N CYS A 172 -8.17 4.87 10.54
CA CYS A 172 -9.38 4.11 10.84
C CYS A 172 -9.07 2.88 11.68
N LEU A 173 -10.09 2.40 12.39
CA LEU A 173 -10.06 1.10 13.02
C LEU A 173 -10.57 0.08 12.01
N TRP A 174 -9.77 -0.94 11.75
CA TRP A 174 -10.06 -2.00 10.80
C TRP A 174 -9.97 -3.35 11.49
N GLU A 175 -11.04 -4.14 11.39
CA GLU A 175 -11.06 -5.51 11.91
C GLU A 175 -10.65 -6.48 10.81
N GLY A 176 -9.62 -7.27 11.08
CA GLY A 176 -9.12 -8.23 10.12
C GLY A 176 -7.79 -8.84 10.50
N GLU A 177 -7.17 -9.52 9.54
CA GLU A 177 -5.94 -10.27 9.78
C GLU A 177 -4.70 -9.53 9.29
N PHE A 178 -3.72 -9.38 10.17
CA PHE A 178 -2.37 -8.94 9.84
C PHE A 178 -1.35 -9.90 10.47
N GLU A 179 -0.42 -10.42 9.66
CA GLU A 179 0.60 -11.40 10.08
C GLU A 179 0.05 -12.56 10.93
N ASN A 180 -1.02 -13.22 10.44
CA ASN A 180 -1.70 -14.35 11.08
C ASN A 180 -2.35 -14.01 12.44
N ARG A 181 -2.68 -12.73 12.68
CA ARG A 181 -3.38 -12.27 13.87
C ARG A 181 -4.64 -11.51 13.46
N HIS A 182 -5.77 -12.06 13.85
CA HIS A 182 -7.06 -11.40 13.71
C HIS A 182 -7.29 -10.49 14.92
N ASP A 183 -7.45 -9.19 14.67
CA ASP A 183 -7.66 -8.19 15.70
C ASP A 183 -8.32 -6.93 15.10
N VAL A 184 -8.62 -5.96 15.94
CA VAL A 184 -8.85 -4.58 15.52
C VAL A 184 -7.48 -3.91 15.42
N TRP A 185 -7.19 -3.33 14.25
CA TRP A 185 -5.94 -2.64 13.95
C TRP A 185 -6.20 -1.17 13.66
N LEU A 186 -5.28 -0.30 14.10
CA LEU A 186 -5.22 1.06 13.56
C LEU A 186 -4.58 1.00 12.17
N ARG A 187 -5.25 1.55 11.15
CA ARG A 187 -4.77 1.58 9.76
C ARG A 187 -4.83 3.00 9.21
N TRP A 188 -3.88 3.32 8.33
CA TRP A 188 -4.03 4.48 7.45
C TRP A 188 -5.14 4.23 6.43
N CYS A 189 -5.88 5.26 6.07
CA CYS A 189 -6.88 5.23 5.03
C CYS A 189 -6.84 6.49 4.16
N ASP A 190 -7.41 6.38 2.96
CA ASP A 190 -7.61 7.49 2.05
C ASP A 190 -8.80 8.38 2.48
N ARG A 191 -9.08 9.43 1.69
CA ARG A 191 -10.17 10.38 1.98
C ARG A 191 -11.56 9.75 1.94
N ALA A 192 -11.72 8.65 1.20
CA ALA A 192 -12.96 7.90 1.13
C ALA A 192 -13.08 6.88 2.27
N GLY A 193 -12.05 6.75 3.11
CA GLY A 193 -11.99 5.79 4.21
C GLY A 193 -11.53 4.40 3.79
N ASN A 194 -11.01 4.23 2.57
CA ASN A 194 -10.44 2.95 2.14
C ASN A 194 -9.08 2.76 2.79
N VAL A 195 -8.86 1.59 3.39
CA VAL A 195 -7.59 1.24 4.04
C VAL A 195 -6.46 1.26 3.01
N LEU A 196 -5.35 1.93 3.34
CA LEU A 196 -4.12 1.85 2.55
C LEU A 196 -3.52 0.45 2.71
N PRO A 197 -3.35 -0.30 1.61
CA PRO A 197 -2.91 -1.69 1.69
C PRO A 197 -1.45 -1.81 2.11
N THR A 198 -1.08 -2.90 2.77
CA THR A 198 0.33 -3.23 2.99
C THR A 198 0.98 -3.73 1.70
N GLY A 199 2.32 -3.74 1.65
CA GLY A 199 3.06 -4.30 0.53
C GLY A 199 2.68 -5.76 0.23
N ASP A 200 2.42 -6.56 1.27
CA ASP A 200 1.97 -7.95 1.12
C ASP A 200 0.55 -8.03 0.53
N GLU A 201 -0.36 -7.14 0.95
CA GLU A 201 -1.71 -7.06 0.41
C GLU A 201 -1.69 -6.64 -1.09
N LEU A 202 -0.85 -5.68 -1.45
CA LEU A 202 -0.61 -5.28 -2.84
C LEU A 202 -0.02 -6.43 -3.67
N ALA A 203 0.99 -7.12 -3.14
CA ALA A 203 1.64 -8.23 -3.82
C ALA A 203 0.66 -9.39 -4.08
N ARG A 204 -0.17 -9.76 -3.09
CA ARG A 204 -1.22 -10.77 -3.24
C ARG A 204 -2.22 -10.38 -4.32
N THR A 205 -2.69 -9.14 -4.29
CA THR A 205 -3.65 -8.63 -5.29
C THR A 205 -3.06 -8.67 -6.71
N ALA A 206 -1.80 -8.22 -6.86
CA ALA A 206 -1.11 -8.25 -8.14
C ALA A 206 -0.87 -9.69 -8.65
N GLN A 207 -0.55 -10.63 -7.75
CA GLN A 207 -0.39 -12.04 -8.12
C GLN A 207 -1.71 -12.65 -8.58
N GLN A 208 -2.81 -12.37 -7.88
CA GLN A 208 -4.13 -12.84 -8.27
C GLN A 208 -4.54 -12.31 -9.65
N GLN A 209 -4.38 -11.01 -9.89
CA GLN A 209 -4.67 -10.41 -11.20
C GLN A 209 -3.83 -11.01 -12.33
N ARG A 210 -2.56 -11.33 -12.07
CA ARG A 210 -1.71 -11.99 -13.06
C ARG A 210 -2.18 -13.41 -13.37
N ALA A 211 -2.56 -14.18 -12.34
CA ALA A 211 -3.08 -15.53 -12.51
C ALA A 211 -4.41 -15.53 -13.30
N GLU A 212 -5.33 -14.61 -12.98
CA GLU A 212 -6.59 -14.44 -13.69
C GLU A 212 -6.35 -14.03 -15.16
N ALA A 213 -5.42 -13.12 -15.43
CA ALA A 213 -5.07 -12.71 -16.78
C ALA A 213 -4.41 -13.85 -17.59
N GLU A 214 -3.59 -14.68 -16.95
CA GLU A 214 -2.98 -15.86 -17.58
C GLU A 214 -4.04 -16.92 -17.92
N GLN A 215 -4.96 -17.18 -17.00
CA GLN A 215 -6.08 -18.09 -17.25
C GLN A 215 -6.94 -17.62 -18.43
N GLN A 216 -7.30 -16.34 -18.48
CA GLN A 216 -8.07 -15.78 -19.60
C GLN A 216 -7.33 -15.89 -20.94
N ARG A 217 -5.99 -15.77 -20.94
CA ARG A 217 -5.17 -15.96 -22.15
C ARG A 217 -5.17 -17.40 -22.62
N ALA A 218 -5.00 -18.35 -21.69
CA ALA A 218 -5.03 -19.77 -22.00
C ALA A 218 -6.40 -20.20 -22.55
N GLU A 219 -7.50 -19.72 -21.96
CA GLU A 219 -8.86 -19.98 -22.45
C GLU A 219 -9.07 -19.38 -23.85
N ALA A 220 -8.60 -18.16 -24.10
CA ALA A 220 -8.69 -17.54 -25.41
C ALA A 220 -7.85 -18.26 -26.48
N GLU A 221 -6.68 -18.78 -26.11
CA GLU A 221 -5.84 -19.58 -27.00
C GLU A 221 -6.49 -20.93 -27.32
N GLN A 222 -7.07 -21.60 -26.32
CA GLN A 222 -7.82 -22.84 -26.51
C GLN A 222 -9.01 -22.63 -27.45
N GLN A 223 -9.81 -21.57 -27.25
CA GLN A 223 -10.93 -21.25 -28.14
C GLN A 223 -10.47 -20.96 -29.57
N ARG A 224 -9.30 -20.33 -29.76
CA ARG A 224 -8.73 -20.11 -31.09
C ARG A 224 -8.30 -21.41 -31.75
N ALA A 225 -7.62 -22.29 -31.01
CA ALA A 225 -7.21 -23.60 -31.50
C ALA A 225 -8.44 -24.47 -31.87
N GLU A 226 -9.48 -24.48 -31.05
CA GLU A 226 -10.74 -25.18 -31.34
C GLU A 226 -11.43 -24.59 -32.58
N ALA A 227 -11.48 -23.27 -32.73
CA ALA A 227 -12.04 -22.62 -33.90
C ALA A 227 -11.23 -22.90 -35.17
N GLU A 228 -9.90 -22.97 -35.08
CA GLU A 228 -9.01 -23.33 -36.19
C GLU A 228 -9.21 -24.80 -36.59
N GLN A 229 -9.30 -25.71 -35.61
CA GLN A 229 -9.59 -27.12 -35.86
C GLN A 229 -10.96 -27.31 -36.54
N GLN A 230 -12.01 -26.66 -36.03
CA GLN A 230 -13.35 -26.72 -36.66
C GLN A 230 -13.34 -26.18 -38.10
N ARG A 231 -12.55 -25.13 -38.38
CA ARG A 231 -12.39 -24.62 -39.75
C ARG A 231 -11.67 -25.62 -40.65
N ALA A 232 -10.59 -26.23 -40.16
CA ALA A 232 -9.87 -27.26 -40.90
C ALA A 232 -10.74 -28.50 -41.19
N GLU A 233 -11.51 -28.97 -40.21
CA GLU A 233 -12.45 -30.07 -40.38
C GLU A 233 -13.57 -29.73 -41.39
N ALA A 234 -14.12 -28.51 -41.31
CA ALA A 234 -15.12 -28.05 -42.27
C ALA A 234 -14.56 -27.91 -43.69
N GLU A 235 -13.31 -27.47 -43.84
CA GLU A 235 -12.62 -27.41 -45.13
C GLU A 235 -12.38 -28.80 -45.72
N GLN A 236 -11.94 -29.76 -44.90
CA GLN A 236 -11.75 -31.15 -45.32
C GLN A 236 -13.08 -31.80 -45.75
N GLN A 237 -14.16 -31.61 -44.99
CA GLN A 237 -15.48 -32.15 -45.35
C GLN A 237 -15.99 -31.57 -46.67
N ARG A 238 -15.74 -30.28 -46.94
CA ARG A 238 -16.09 -29.65 -48.22
C ARG A 238 -15.30 -30.25 -49.37
N ALA A 239 -13.98 -30.41 -49.22
CA ALA A 239 -13.13 -31.03 -50.23
C ALA A 239 -13.56 -32.47 -50.54
N GLU A 240 -13.86 -33.28 -49.53
CA GLU A 240 -14.37 -34.65 -49.73
C GLU A 240 -15.73 -34.68 -50.41
N ALA A 241 -16.63 -33.75 -50.08
CA ALA A 241 -17.94 -33.66 -50.73
C ALA A 241 -17.82 -33.27 -52.20
N GLU A 242 -16.94 -32.32 -52.53
CA GLU A 242 -16.62 -31.94 -53.91
C GLU A 242 -16.03 -33.12 -54.70
N GLU A 243 -15.10 -33.88 -54.12
CA GLU A 243 -14.53 -35.06 -54.79
C GLU A 243 -15.57 -36.17 -55.02
N ARG A 244 -16.44 -36.42 -54.04
CA ARG A 244 -17.55 -37.39 -54.20
C ARG A 244 -18.52 -36.96 -55.28
N ALA A 245 -18.88 -35.67 -55.33
CA ALA A 245 -19.75 -35.12 -56.36
C ALA A 245 -19.12 -35.29 -57.76
N ALA A 246 -17.84 -34.96 -57.92
CA ALA A 246 -17.12 -35.15 -59.18
C ALA A 246 -17.07 -36.62 -59.63
N ARG A 247 -16.80 -37.55 -58.71
CA ARG A 247 -16.81 -39.00 -59.01
C ARG A 247 -18.19 -39.51 -59.40
N ALA A 248 -19.24 -39.03 -58.73
CA ALA A 248 -20.62 -39.40 -59.05
C ALA A 248 -21.05 -38.87 -60.43
N GLU A 249 -20.67 -37.64 -60.78
CA GLU A 249 -20.87 -37.08 -62.12
C GLU A 249 -20.17 -37.91 -63.20
N GLU A 250 -18.90 -38.30 -62.97
CA GLU A 250 -18.15 -39.12 -63.92
C GLU A 250 -18.77 -40.52 -64.09
N GLN A 251 -19.16 -41.17 -63.00
CA GLN A 251 -19.84 -42.47 -63.05
C GLN A 251 -21.18 -42.38 -63.80
N THR A 252 -21.99 -41.35 -63.51
CA THR A 252 -23.25 -41.10 -64.20
C THR A 252 -23.03 -40.93 -65.70
N ARG A 253 -22.01 -40.16 -66.09
CA ARG A 253 -21.63 -39.96 -67.48
C ARG A 253 -21.25 -41.26 -68.18
N ARG A 254 -20.42 -42.11 -67.55
CA ARG A 254 -20.04 -43.43 -68.09
C ARG A 254 -21.25 -44.37 -68.22
N LEU A 255 -22.15 -44.38 -67.24
CA LEU A 255 -23.37 -45.20 -67.27
C LEU A 255 -24.29 -44.78 -68.43
N LEU A 256 -24.49 -43.48 -68.63
CA LEU A 256 -25.25 -42.94 -69.76
C LEU A 256 -24.63 -43.31 -71.11
N GLU A 257 -23.29 -43.28 -71.23
CA GLU A 257 -22.59 -43.73 -72.43
C GLU A 257 -22.77 -45.23 -72.69
N GLN A 258 -22.68 -46.08 -71.66
CA GLN A 258 -22.91 -47.52 -71.77
C GLN A 258 -24.35 -47.87 -72.14
N LEU A 259 -25.34 -47.20 -71.55
CA LEU A 259 -26.76 -47.39 -71.88
C LEU A 259 -27.05 -47.03 -73.34
N ARG A 260 -26.49 -45.93 -73.84
CA ARG A 260 -26.56 -45.55 -75.26
C ARG A 260 -25.90 -46.59 -76.17
N ALA A 261 -24.75 -47.13 -75.79
CA ALA A 261 -24.06 -48.17 -76.56
C ALA A 261 -24.84 -49.51 -76.58
N ALA A 262 -25.65 -49.79 -75.55
CA ALA A 262 -26.52 -50.96 -75.47
C ALA A 262 -27.87 -50.79 -76.21
N GLY A 263 -28.13 -49.62 -76.81
CA GLY A 263 -29.37 -49.34 -77.54
C GLY A 263 -30.58 -49.02 -76.65
N ILE A 264 -30.36 -48.68 -75.39
CA ILE A 264 -31.40 -48.27 -74.43
C ILE A 264 -31.35 -46.74 -74.32
N GLU A 265 -32.39 -46.04 -74.80
CA GLU A 265 -32.51 -44.59 -74.61
C GLU A 265 -32.95 -44.28 -73.16
N PRO A 266 -32.13 -43.57 -72.36
CA PRO A 266 -32.54 -43.15 -71.03
C PRO A 266 -33.57 -42.01 -71.15
N ASP A 267 -34.73 -42.20 -70.53
CA ASP A 267 -35.84 -41.23 -70.48
C ASP A 267 -35.43 -39.98 -69.67
N PRO A 268 -35.53 -38.76 -70.22
CA PRO A 268 -34.99 -37.55 -69.58
C PRO A 268 -35.80 -37.02 -68.37
N THR A 269 -36.81 -37.74 -67.88
CA THR A 269 -37.64 -37.28 -66.75
C THR A 269 -37.92 -38.38 -65.72
N ASN A 270 -37.09 -38.44 -64.67
CA ASN A 270 -37.53 -38.51 -63.28
C ASN A 270 -36.39 -38.09 -62.33
#